data_AF-A0A959TBQ8-F1
#
_entry.id   AF-A0A959TBQ8-F1
#
_cell.length_a   1.000
_cell.length_b   1.000
_cell.length_c   1.000
_cell.angle_alpha   90.00
_cell.angle_beta   90.00
_cell.angle_gamma   90.00
#
_symmetry.space_group_name_H-M   'P 1'
#
loop_
_entity.id
_entity.type
_entity.pdbx_description
1 polymer ?
#
loop_
_entity_poly.entity_id
_entity_poly.type
_entity_poly.pdbx_seq_one_letter_code
_entity_poly.pdbx_strand_id
1 'polypeptide(L)'
;STAYSLTLPADTTLCNTLGFQLSVQHNVPGPFTISWSPAGFLNNASIAAPTIMADTTATYVVVVTDANGCSVTDSVTVTDAFDMLVSPVALQTCQGNSLLLDAGFPGSTYSWNTNQT
;
A
#
# COMPACT_ATOMS: atom_id res chain seq x y z
N SER A 1 29.15 -8.51 -18.61
CA SER A 1 28.72 -8.15 -17.24
C SER A 1 27.21 -8.14 -17.25
N THR A 2 26.56 -9.06 -16.54
CA THR A 2 25.09 -9.07 -16.43
C THR A 2 24.72 -8.05 -15.36
N ALA A 3 23.99 -7.00 -15.72
CA ALA A 3 23.57 -5.99 -14.75
C ALA A 3 22.60 -6.63 -13.73
N TYR A 4 22.69 -6.20 -12.47
CA TYR A 4 21.71 -6.58 -11.47
C TYR A 4 20.35 -5.99 -11.82
N SER A 5 19.31 -6.79 -11.68
CA SER A 5 17.92 -6.43 -11.91
C SER A 5 17.08 -6.90 -10.73
N LEU A 6 16.08 -6.08 -10.41
CA LEU A 6 15.08 -6.34 -9.40
C LEU A 6 13.72 -5.98 -10.02
N THR A 7 12.69 -6.77 -9.75
CA THR A 7 11.33 -6.54 -10.22
C THR A 7 10.33 -6.83 -9.12
N LEU A 8 9.46 -5.85 -8.88
CA LEU A 8 8.25 -5.98 -8.09
C LEU A 8 7.00 -6.12 -8.97
N PRO A 9 5.87 -6.59 -8.40
CA PRO A 9 4.56 -6.51 -9.04
C PRO A 9 4.16 -5.05 -9.31
N ALA A 10 3.18 -4.86 -10.19
CA ALA A 10 2.56 -3.57 -10.38
C ALA A 10 1.80 -3.11 -9.13
N ASP A 11 1.62 -1.79 -9.00
CA ASP A 11 0.79 -1.20 -7.96
C ASP A 11 -0.61 -1.83 -7.95
N THR A 12 -1.13 -2.07 -6.75
CA THR A 12 -2.38 -2.82 -6.57
C THR A 12 -3.29 -2.10 -5.57
N THR A 13 -4.58 -2.04 -5.89
CA THR A 13 -5.61 -1.55 -4.97
C THR A 13 -6.43 -2.73 -4.44
N LEU A 14 -6.56 -2.81 -3.11
CA LEU A 14 -7.28 -3.87 -2.41
C LEU A 14 -8.34 -3.28 -1.49
N CYS A 15 -9.41 -4.03 -1.22
CA CYS A 15 -10.40 -3.65 -0.20
C CYS A 15 -9.89 -3.88 1.25
N ASN A 16 -8.80 -4.62 1.40
CA ASN A 16 -8.11 -4.91 2.64
C ASN A 16 -6.68 -5.32 2.28
N THR A 17 -5.68 -4.65 2.85
CA THR A 17 -4.26 -4.93 2.59
C THR A 17 -3.66 -5.91 3.59
N LEU A 18 -4.32 -6.15 4.73
CA LEU A 18 -3.88 -7.08 5.75
C LEU A 18 -3.81 -8.51 5.20
N GLY A 19 -2.66 -9.16 5.39
CA GLY A 19 -2.42 -10.51 4.91
C GLY A 19 -1.98 -10.61 3.44
N PHE A 20 -1.95 -9.49 2.69
CA PHE A 20 -1.39 -9.48 1.34
C PHE A 20 0.11 -9.79 1.39
N GLN A 21 0.58 -10.69 0.52
CA GLN A 21 1.99 -11.07 0.44
C GLN A 21 2.67 -10.30 -0.69
N LEU A 22 3.73 -9.55 -0.34
CA LEU A 22 4.63 -8.97 -1.33
C LEU A 22 5.55 -10.06 -1.87
N SER A 23 6.15 -9.83 -3.04
CA SER A 23 7.14 -10.74 -3.62
C SER A 23 8.14 -9.96 -4.46
N VAL A 24 9.43 -10.20 -4.24
CA VAL A 24 10.50 -9.61 -5.05
C VAL A 24 11.20 -10.68 -5.89
N GLN A 25 11.43 -10.37 -7.17
CA GLN A 25 12.26 -11.18 -8.06
C GLN A 25 13.56 -10.42 -8.36
N HIS A 26 14.71 -11.09 -8.29
CA HIS A 26 16.01 -10.49 -8.59
C HIS A 26 17.00 -11.50 -9.16
N ASN A 27 18.06 -11.01 -9.81
CA ASN A 27 19.17 -11.84 -10.31
C ASN A 27 20.48 -11.66 -9.51
N VAL A 28 20.43 -10.95 -8.37
CA VAL A 28 21.60 -10.74 -7.49
C VAL A 28 22.13 -12.10 -6.97
N PRO A 29 23.40 -12.45 -7.22
CA PRO A 29 23.98 -13.71 -6.79
C PRO A 29 24.20 -13.77 -5.28
N GLY A 30 24.08 -14.96 -4.70
CA GLY A 30 24.32 -15.19 -3.28
C GLY A 30 25.81 -15.20 -2.90
N PRO A 31 26.16 -14.84 -1.66
CA PRO A 31 25.25 -14.41 -0.58
C PRO A 31 24.76 -12.96 -0.77
N PHE A 32 23.51 -12.69 -0.37
CA PHE A 32 22.86 -11.39 -0.47
C PHE A 32 21.96 -11.13 0.75
N THR A 33 21.55 -9.88 0.94
CA THR A 33 20.56 -9.46 1.95
C THR A 33 19.38 -8.76 1.29
N ILE A 34 18.21 -8.86 1.92
CA ILE A 34 16.97 -8.19 1.51
C ILE A 34 16.53 -7.27 2.66
N SER A 35 16.08 -6.07 2.31
CA SER A 35 15.53 -5.10 3.26
C SER A 35 14.31 -4.42 2.66
N TRP A 36 13.18 -4.54 3.33
CA TRP A 36 11.94 -3.85 3.02
C TRP A 36 11.69 -2.66 3.96
N SER A 37 11.05 -1.62 3.44
CA SER A 37 10.55 -0.47 4.20
C SER A 37 9.15 -0.10 3.70
N PRO A 38 8.20 0.27 4.57
CA PRO A 38 8.30 0.37 6.03
C PRO A 38 8.24 -1.00 6.72
N ALA A 39 9.25 -1.32 7.54
CA ALA A 39 9.34 -2.61 8.22
C ALA A 39 8.23 -2.84 9.25
N GLY A 40 7.69 -1.78 9.84
CA GLY A 40 6.64 -1.86 10.86
C GLY A 40 5.30 -2.41 10.36
N PHE A 41 5.09 -2.44 9.03
CA PHE A 41 3.88 -2.98 8.42
C PHE A 41 4.07 -4.42 7.90
N LEU A 42 5.21 -5.05 8.15
CA LEU A 42 5.55 -6.37 7.60
C LEU A 42 5.82 -7.37 8.73
N ASN A 43 5.49 -8.64 8.49
CA ASN A 43 5.82 -9.72 9.43
C ASN A 43 7.34 -9.96 9.55
N ASN A 44 8.07 -9.75 8.46
CA ASN A 44 9.52 -9.86 8.39
C ASN A 44 10.06 -9.05 7.21
N ALA A 45 10.70 -7.92 7.47
CA ALA A 45 11.21 -7.03 6.43
C ALA A 45 12.50 -7.52 5.74
N SER A 46 12.98 -8.74 6.04
CA SER A 46 14.26 -9.24 5.52
C SER A 46 14.15 -10.50 4.66
N ILE A 47 12.94 -10.83 4.19
CA ILE A 47 12.67 -11.98 3.32
C ILE A 47 12.14 -11.54 1.96
N ALA A 48 12.21 -12.44 0.97
CA ALA A 48 11.75 -12.14 -0.39
C ALA A 48 10.22 -11.99 -0.51
N ALA A 49 9.46 -12.62 0.40
CA ALA A 49 8.00 -12.63 0.34
C ALA A 49 7.35 -12.30 1.70
N PRO A 50 7.48 -11.06 2.19
CA PRO A 50 6.87 -10.65 3.45
C PRO A 50 5.35 -10.49 3.32
N THR A 51 4.66 -10.68 4.43
CA THR A 51 3.22 -10.47 4.55
C THR A 51 2.94 -9.13 5.19
N ILE A 52 2.03 -8.36 4.60
CA ILE A 52 1.53 -7.09 5.15
C ILE A 52 0.70 -7.36 6.41
N MET A 53 1.02 -6.64 7.47
CA MET A 53 0.45 -6.74 8.81
C MET A 53 -0.35 -5.49 9.22
N ALA A 54 -0.50 -4.52 8.32
CA ALA A 54 -1.28 -3.30 8.52
C ALA A 54 -2.29 -3.13 7.39
N ASP A 55 -3.51 -2.69 7.73
CA ASP A 55 -4.56 -2.36 6.77
C ASP A 55 -4.54 -0.86 6.51
N THR A 56 -3.72 -0.42 5.55
CA THR A 56 -3.49 0.99 5.22
C THR A 56 -2.79 1.11 3.87
N THR A 57 -2.98 2.25 3.21
CA THR A 57 -2.24 2.58 1.98
C THR A 57 -0.78 2.85 2.30
N ALA A 58 0.12 2.08 1.67
CA ALA A 58 1.56 2.25 1.85
C ALA A 58 2.36 1.93 0.58
N THR A 59 3.46 2.66 0.38
CA THR A 59 4.48 2.33 -0.62
C THR A 59 5.59 1.52 0.05
N TYR A 60 5.80 0.30 -0.43
CA TYR A 60 6.83 -0.62 0.02
C TYR A 60 8.04 -0.52 -0.89
N VAL A 61 9.22 -0.29 -0.31
CA VAL A 61 10.50 -0.22 -1.00
C VAL A 61 11.33 -1.42 -0.59
N VAL A 62 11.90 -2.13 -1.56
CA VAL A 62 12.82 -3.25 -1.33
C VAL A 62 14.21 -2.89 -1.82
N VAL A 63 15.21 -3.29 -1.04
CA VAL A 63 16.63 -3.21 -1.40
C VAL A 63 17.22 -4.61 -1.30
N VAL A 64 17.89 -5.06 -2.36
CA VAL A 64 18.67 -6.30 -2.37
C VAL A 64 20.14 -5.94 -2.53
N THR A 65 20.99 -6.40 -1.61
CA THR A 65 22.43 -6.08 -1.56
C THR A 65 23.27 -7.35 -1.64
N ASP A 66 24.26 -7.39 -2.51
CA ASP A 66 25.20 -8.52 -2.61
C ASP A 66 26.30 -8.49 -1.55
N ALA A 67 27.11 -9.54 -1.50
CA ALA A 67 28.26 -9.67 -0.59
C ALA A 67 29.33 -8.58 -0.76
N ASN A 68 29.39 -7.93 -1.92
CA ASN A 68 30.36 -6.88 -2.24
C ASN A 68 29.81 -5.47 -1.93
N GLY A 69 28.57 -5.36 -1.46
CA GLY A 69 27.89 -4.11 -1.15
C GLY A 69 27.17 -3.45 -2.32
N CYS A 70 27.05 -4.12 -3.48
CA CYS A 70 26.26 -3.63 -4.60
C CYS A 70 24.76 -3.83 -4.34
N SER A 71 23.97 -2.76 -4.46
CA SER A 71 22.53 -2.79 -4.18
C SER A 71 21.66 -2.46 -5.39
N VAL A 72 20.50 -3.11 -5.48
CA VAL A 72 19.40 -2.75 -6.38
C VAL A 72 18.13 -2.50 -5.57
N THR A 73 17.31 -1.55 -6.04
CA THR A 73 16.15 -1.04 -5.31
C THR A 73 14.94 -0.95 -6.23
N ASP A 74 13.76 -1.21 -5.71
CA ASP A 74 12.47 -1.01 -6.39
C ASP A 74 11.36 -0.72 -5.36
N SER A 75 10.20 -0.26 -5.84
CA SER A 75 9.06 0.07 -4.99
C SER A 75 7.73 -0.36 -5.58
N VAL A 76 6.78 -0.73 -4.71
CA VAL A 76 5.39 -1.03 -5.08
C VAL A 76 4.43 -0.31 -4.13
N THR A 77 3.38 0.27 -4.66
CA THR A 77 2.30 0.87 -3.87
C THR A 77 1.14 -0.10 -3.73
N VAL A 78 0.76 -0.35 -2.47
CA VAL A 78 -0.45 -1.10 -2.15
C VAL A 78 -1.44 -0.12 -1.54
N THR A 79 -2.56 0.06 -2.21
CA THR A 79 -3.61 1.01 -1.83
C THR A 79 -4.74 0.26 -1.14
N ASP A 80 -5.08 0.68 0.06
CA ASP A 80 -6.35 0.32 0.68
C ASP A 80 -7.45 1.24 0.12
N ALA A 81 -8.44 0.64 -0.55
CA ALA A 81 -9.56 1.35 -1.14
C ALA A 81 -10.36 2.16 -0.10
N PHE A 82 -10.40 1.74 1.17
CA PHE A 82 -11.18 2.44 2.19
C PHE A 82 -10.42 3.57 2.88
N ASP A 83 -9.08 3.57 2.85
CA ASP A 83 -8.24 4.65 3.38
C ASP A 83 -8.42 5.95 2.57
N MET A 84 -8.84 5.83 1.30
CA MET A 84 -9.22 6.97 0.45
C MET A 84 -10.61 7.54 0.74
N LEU A 85 -11.41 6.91 1.62
CA LEU A 85 -12.74 7.41 1.97
C LEU A 85 -12.58 8.65 2.86
N VAL A 86 -12.66 9.83 2.25
CA VAL A 86 -12.67 11.11 2.98
C VAL A 86 -13.85 11.07 3.96
N SER A 87 -13.55 11.09 5.26
CA SER A 87 -14.58 11.29 6.29
C SER A 87 -15.34 12.57 5.92
N PRO A 88 -16.68 12.58 5.85
CA PRO A 88 -17.41 13.79 5.52
C PRO A 88 -17.01 14.87 6.50
N VAL A 89 -16.33 15.90 6.00
CA VAL A 89 -15.91 17.03 6.82
C VAL A 89 -17.19 17.59 7.46
N ALA A 90 -17.20 17.75 8.77
CA ALA A 90 -18.34 18.28 9.49
C ALA A 90 -18.56 19.73 9.05
N LEU A 91 -19.30 19.93 7.94
CA LEU A 91 -19.64 21.25 7.44
C LEU A 91 -20.80 21.76 8.26
N GLN A 92 -20.52 22.74 9.12
CA GLN A 92 -21.58 23.61 9.61
C GLN A 92 -22.17 24.34 8.42
N THR A 93 -23.33 23.90 7.96
CA THR A 93 -24.08 24.62 6.94
C THR A 93 -24.88 25.74 7.60
N CYS A 94 -24.76 26.95 7.06
CA CYS A 94 -25.77 27.98 7.30
C CYS A 94 -27.07 27.55 6.60
N GLN A 95 -28.24 27.85 7.20
CA GLN A 95 -29.54 27.45 6.65
C GLN A 95 -29.68 27.85 5.18
N GLY A 96 -29.99 26.86 4.33
CA GLY A 96 -30.39 27.07 2.93
C GLY A 96 -29.48 26.48 1.85
N ASN A 97 -28.28 26.01 2.19
CA ASN A 97 -27.38 25.41 1.20
C ASN A 97 -27.54 23.88 1.14
N SER A 98 -27.74 23.34 -0.07
CA SER A 98 -27.69 21.92 -0.35
C SER A 98 -26.24 21.43 -0.27
N LEU A 99 -25.97 20.44 0.58
CA LEU A 99 -24.66 19.78 0.66
C LEU A 99 -24.62 18.58 -0.31
N LEU A 100 -23.61 18.52 -1.17
CA LEU A 100 -23.31 17.31 -1.92
C LEU A 100 -22.57 16.35 -1.00
N LEU A 101 -23.21 15.23 -0.65
CA LEU A 101 -22.52 14.09 -0.06
C LEU A 101 -21.99 13.23 -1.21
N ASP A 102 -20.70 13.37 -1.47
CA ASP A 102 -19.97 12.48 -2.37
C ASP A 102 -19.08 11.58 -1.53
N ALA A 103 -19.36 10.28 -1.55
CA ALA A 103 -18.55 9.28 -0.88
C ALA A 103 -17.33 8.83 -1.73
N GLY A 104 -17.07 9.50 -2.85
CA GLY A 104 -15.79 9.49 -3.55
C GLY A 104 -15.46 8.22 -4.35
N PHE A 105 -16.30 7.18 -4.30
CA PHE A 105 -16.11 5.92 -5.03
C PHE A 105 -17.19 5.69 -6.09
N PRO A 106 -16.90 5.93 -7.38
CA PRO A 106 -17.79 5.56 -8.48
C PRO A 106 -18.05 4.04 -8.47
N GLY A 107 -19.32 3.63 -8.45
CA GLY A 107 -19.70 2.21 -8.48
C GLY A 107 -19.95 1.55 -7.13
N SER A 108 -19.75 2.25 -6.01
CA SER A 108 -20.15 1.76 -4.69
C SER A 108 -21.63 2.07 -4.38
N THR A 109 -22.26 1.21 -3.60
CA THR A 109 -23.59 1.45 -3.04
C THR A 109 -23.46 2.18 -1.71
N TYR A 110 -24.09 3.35 -1.58
CA TYR A 110 -24.07 4.14 -0.35
C TYR A 110 -25.44 4.11 0.32
N SER A 111 -25.43 3.90 1.63
CA SER A 111 -26.61 4.08 2.47
C SER A 111 -26.41 5.34 3.31
N TRP A 112 -27.24 6.34 3.06
CA TRP A 112 -27.25 7.59 3.81
C TRP A 112 -28.44 7.59 4.76
N ASN A 113 -28.19 7.70 6.05
CA ASN A 113 -29.23 7.88 7.08
C ASN A 113 -29.01 9.20 7.81
N THR A 114 -30.08 9.97 8.01
CA THR A 114 -30.01 11.22 8.78
C THR A 114 -30.06 10.99 10.29
N ASN A 115 -30.34 9.76 10.75
CA ASN A 115 -30.60 9.39 12.15
C ASN A 115 -31.56 10.37 12.89
N GLN A 116 -32.35 11.15 12.15
CA GLN A 116 -33.34 12.03 12.74
C GLN A 116 -34.54 11.19 13.15
N THR A 117 -34.89 11.30 14.43
CA THR A 117 -36.16 10.79 14.99
C THR A 117 -37.21 11.89 14.96
#